data_AF-A0A1G6G0H2-F1
#
_entry.id   AF-A0A1G6G0H2-F1
#
_cell.length_a   1.000
_cell.length_b   1.000
_cell.length_c   1.000
_cell.angle_alpha   90.00
_cell.angle_beta   90.00
_cell.angle_gamma   90.00
#
_symmetry.space_group_name_H-M   'P 1'
#
loop_
_entity.id
_entity.type
_entity.pdbx_description
1 polymer ?
#
loop_
_entity_poly.entity_id
_entity_poly.type
_entity_poly.pdbx_seq_one_letter_code
_entity_poly.pdbx_strand_id
1 'polypeptide(L)'
;MSTIQVSVQKEIAPGVIKLQKGEIDPFTPPYSLFGGKPVIETMKSLPTAKLPFDIQEIQIKITDRGCLIEAPLEDNEQIYGFGLQFETFGQRGLRKRPIVNDNPLN
;
A
#
# COMPACT_ATOMS: atom_id res chain seq x y z
N MET A 1 -6.73 13.64 21.54
CA MET A 1 -6.50 12.72 20.40
C MET A 1 -5.13 12.10 20.60
N SER A 2 -5.04 10.77 20.74
CA SER A 2 -3.77 10.07 20.93
C SER A 2 -2.95 10.10 19.63
N THR A 3 -1.77 10.69 19.68
CA THR A 3 -0.83 10.74 18.55
C THR A 3 -0.14 9.39 18.44
N ILE A 4 -0.79 8.42 17.80
CA ILE A 4 -0.13 7.15 17.47
C ILE A 4 0.94 7.44 16.40
N GLN A 5 2.20 7.27 16.77
CA GLN A 5 3.33 7.44 15.85
C GLN A 5 3.33 6.34 14.78
N VAL A 6 3.67 6.71 13.54
CA VAL A 6 3.95 5.72 12.49
C VAL A 6 5.27 5.05 12.84
N SER A 7 5.25 3.73 12.99
CA SER A 7 6.46 2.92 13.08
C SER A 7 6.88 2.54 11.66
N VAL A 8 8.10 2.93 11.30
CA VAL A 8 8.75 2.51 10.04
C VAL A 8 9.53 1.24 10.35
N GLN A 9 9.11 0.11 9.78
CA GLN A 9 9.92 -1.11 9.86
C GLN A 9 11.01 -1.03 8.79
N LYS A 10 12.25 -1.14 9.25
CA LYS A 10 13.45 -1.20 8.41
C LYS A 10 13.32 -2.40 7.47
N GLU A 11 13.24 -2.10 6.17
CA GLU A 11 13.30 -2.97 4.98
C GLU A 11 13.13 -4.49 5.24
N ILE A 12 11.98 -5.05 4.84
CA ILE A 12 11.66 -6.48 5.02
C ILE A 12 12.42 -7.36 4.02
N ALA A 13 12.67 -6.81 2.84
CA ALA A 13 13.43 -7.43 1.75
C ALA A 13 13.98 -6.29 0.86
N PRO A 14 15.01 -6.53 0.04
CA PRO A 14 15.58 -5.49 -0.83
C PRO A 14 14.51 -4.73 -1.63
N GLY A 15 14.40 -3.42 -1.43
CA GLY A 15 13.42 -2.55 -2.07
C GLY A 15 11.99 -2.60 -1.48
N VAL A 16 11.77 -3.30 -0.37
CA VAL A 16 10.44 -3.44 0.28
C VAL A 16 10.44 -2.83 1.67
N ILE A 17 9.70 -1.73 1.82
CA ILE A 17 9.55 -1.01 3.09
C ILE A 17 8.14 -1.19 3.62
N LYS A 18 8.03 -1.44 4.93
CA LYS A 18 6.74 -1.55 5.62
C LYS A 18 6.54 -0.42 6.61
N LEU A 19 5.41 0.27 6.46
CA LEU A 19 4.92 1.27 7.40
C LEU A 19 3.77 0.68 8.21
N GLN A 20 3.74 0.93 9.51
CA GLN A 20 2.69 0.45 10.39
C GLN A 20 2.30 1.54 11.39
N LYS A 21 0.99 1.78 11.51
CA LYS A 21 0.41 2.67 12.51
C LYS A 21 -0.81 2.01 13.14
N GLY A 22 -0.87 2.00 14.47
CA GLY A 22 -1.93 1.34 15.22
C GLY A 22 -1.76 -0.17 15.31
N GLU A 23 -2.86 -0.84 15.68
CA GLU A 23 -2.92 -2.29 15.81
C GLU A 23 -3.41 -2.93 14.50
N ILE A 24 -2.78 -4.03 14.10
CA ILE A 24 -3.15 -4.77 12.90
C ILE A 24 -4.31 -5.71 13.26
N ASP A 25 -5.37 -5.70 12.44
CA ASP A 25 -6.45 -6.68 12.55
C ASP A 25 -5.93 -8.08 12.14
N PRO A 26 -5.99 -9.09 13.03
CA PRO A 26 -5.54 -10.46 12.75
C PRO A 26 -6.16 -11.08 11.49
N PHE A 27 -7.37 -10.66 11.12
CA PHE A 27 -8.12 -11.20 9.98
C PHE A 27 -7.84 -10.49 8.67
N THR A 28 -6.91 -9.51 8.62
CA THR A 28 -6.56 -8.79 7.39
C THR A 28 -5.97 -9.76 6.34
N PRO A 29 -6.69 -10.12 5.27
CA PRO A 29 -6.11 -10.83 4.13
C PRO A 29 -5.16 -9.86 3.41
N PRO A 30 -4.02 -10.28 2.83
CA PRO A 30 -3.66 -11.65 2.46
C PRO A 30 -2.54 -12.30 3.30
N TYR A 31 -1.85 -11.58 4.19
CA TYR A 31 -0.62 -12.11 4.80
C TYR A 31 -0.87 -13.11 5.94
N SER A 32 -1.93 -12.94 6.73
CA SER A 32 -2.30 -13.92 7.76
C SER A 32 -2.97 -15.17 7.19
N LEU A 33 -3.52 -15.10 5.97
CA LEU A 33 -4.34 -16.16 5.36
C LEU A 33 -3.69 -16.86 4.15
N PHE A 34 -2.95 -16.14 3.31
CA PHE A 34 -2.41 -16.62 2.02
C PHE A 34 -0.86 -16.63 1.95
N GLY A 35 -0.17 -16.29 3.04
CA GLY A 35 1.12 -16.87 3.43
C GLY A 35 2.34 -16.79 2.48
N GLY A 36 2.36 -15.92 1.47
CA GLY A 36 3.52 -15.76 0.60
C GLY A 36 4.68 -15.03 1.28
N LYS A 37 5.83 -15.68 1.43
CA LYS A 37 7.08 -15.04 1.89
C LYS A 37 7.88 -14.53 0.68
N PRO A 38 8.53 -13.36 0.76
CA PRO A 38 9.41 -12.88 -0.30
C PRO A 38 10.57 -13.85 -0.56
N VAL A 39 10.95 -14.05 -1.83
CA VAL A 39 12.12 -14.84 -2.21
C VAL A 39 13.37 -13.96 -2.09
N ILE A 40 13.87 -13.80 -0.87
CA ILE A 40 14.94 -12.85 -0.52
C ILE A 40 16.19 -13.05 -1.38
N GLU A 41 16.54 -14.30 -1.68
CA GLU A 41 17.73 -14.64 -2.48
C GLU A 41 17.66 -14.05 -3.90
N THR A 42 16.51 -14.16 -4.56
CA THR A 42 16.29 -13.56 -5.88
C THR A 42 16.19 -12.05 -5.81
N MET A 43 15.64 -11.49 -4.73
CA MET A 43 15.55 -10.04 -4.57
C MET A 43 16.92 -9.37 -4.39
N LYS A 44 17.91 -10.07 -3.82
CA LYS A 44 19.28 -9.56 -3.70
C LYS A 44 20.00 -9.36 -5.05
N SER A 45 19.54 -10.02 -6.12
CA SER A 45 20.11 -9.83 -7.46
C SER A 45 19.53 -8.60 -8.17
N LEU A 46 18.47 -7.99 -7.63
CA LEU A 46 17.89 -6.76 -8.18
C LEU A 46 18.78 -5.56 -7.83
N PRO A 47 18.85 -4.56 -8.72
CA PRO A 47 19.60 -3.34 -8.45
C PRO A 47 18.98 -2.59 -7.27
N THR A 48 19.83 -1.92 -6.48
CA THR A 48 19.35 -0.99 -5.46
C THR A 48 18.62 0.16 -6.13
N ALA A 49 17.36 0.36 -5.76
CA ALA A 49 16.55 1.48 -6.22
C ALA A 49 16.45 2.56 -5.14
N LYS A 50 16.35 3.81 -5.57
CA LYS A 50 15.95 4.92 -4.70
C LYS A 50 14.44 4.81 -4.46
N LEU A 51 14.00 5.20 -3.27
CA LEU A 51 12.57 5.35 -3.00
C LEU A 51 11.96 6.41 -3.93
N PRO A 52 10.73 6.17 -4.42
CA PRO A 52 10.05 7.08 -5.34
C PRO A 52 9.68 8.41 -4.68
N PHE A 53 9.43 8.42 -3.36
CA PHE A 53 9.11 9.60 -2.56
C PHE A 53 9.69 9.48 -1.15
N ASP A 54 9.73 10.59 -0.41
CA ASP A 54 10.11 10.56 0.99
C ASP A 54 9.03 9.86 1.83
N ILE A 55 9.44 8.89 2.64
CA ILE A 55 8.55 8.18 3.57
C ILE A 55 7.87 9.14 4.54
N GLN A 56 8.53 10.24 4.89
CA GLN A 56 7.98 11.26 5.79
C GLN A 56 6.77 12.01 5.20
N GLU A 57 6.60 11.99 3.88
CA GLU A 57 5.46 12.61 3.20
C GLU A 57 4.21 11.72 3.22
N ILE A 58 4.34 10.43 3.53
CA ILE A 58 3.19 9.53 3.70
C ILE A 58 2.48 9.86 5.01
N GLN A 59 1.20 10.20 4.92
CA GLN A 59 0.35 10.43 6.10
C GLN A 59 -0.56 9.23 6.32
N ILE A 60 -0.50 8.66 7.52
CA ILE A 60 -1.44 7.63 7.98
C ILE A 60 -2.24 8.21 9.15
N LYS A 61 -3.56 8.29 9.00
CA LYS A 61 -4.49 8.81 10.01
C LYS A 61 -5.48 7.72 10.40
N ILE A 62 -5.54 7.40 11.68
CA ILE A 62 -6.56 6.50 12.23
C ILE A 62 -7.71 7.38 12.69
N THR A 63 -8.91 7.08 12.20
CA THR A 63 -10.15 7.81 12.50
C THR A 63 -11.21 6.81 12.98
N ASP A 64 -12.29 7.30 13.58
CA ASP A 64 -13.41 6.45 14.00
C ASP A 64 -14.07 5.67 12.84
N ARG A 65 -13.89 6.13 11.59
CA ARG A 65 -14.40 5.47 10.37
C ARG A 65 -13.41 4.51 9.71
N GLY A 66 -12.20 4.38 10.26
CA GLY A 66 -11.14 3.54 9.71
C GLY A 66 -9.83 4.28 9.46
N CYS A 67 -9.00 3.74 8.58
CA CYS A 67 -7.66 4.23 8.28
C CYS A 67 -7.63 5.04 6.97
N LEU A 68 -7.10 6.26 7.01
CA LEU A 68 -6.81 7.09 5.85
C LEU A 68 -5.30 7.06 5.59
N ILE A 69 -4.93 6.75 4.35
CA ILE A 69 -3.55 6.74 3.87
C ILE A 69 -3.45 7.75 2.72
N GLU A 70 -2.51 8.67 2.83
CA GLU A 70 -2.21 9.69 1.83
C GLU A 70 -0.75 9.55 1.43
N ALA A 71 -0.48 9.44 0.13
CA ALA A 71 0.86 9.41 -0.44
C ALA A 71 1.03 10.62 -1.38
N PRO A 72 2.23 11.21 -1.47
CA PRO A 72 2.49 12.30 -2.40
C PRO A 72 2.35 11.82 -3.85
N LEU A 73 1.97 12.73 -4.74
CA LEU A 73 1.78 12.46 -6.17
C LEU A 73 2.30 13.66 -6.96
N GLU A 74 3.26 13.45 -7.85
CA GLU A 74 3.79 14.54 -8.69
C GLU A 74 2.79 14.95 -9.78
N ASP A 75 2.97 16.14 -10.37
CA ASP A 75 2.04 16.73 -11.35
C ASP A 75 1.80 15.85 -12.59
N ASN A 76 2.82 15.11 -13.03
CA ASN A 76 2.76 14.28 -14.24
C ASN A 76 2.77 12.77 -13.96
N GLU A 77 2.76 12.37 -12.68
CA GLU A 77 2.86 10.98 -12.27
C GLU A 77 1.63 10.18 -12.69
N GLN A 78 1.83 9.03 -13.34
CA GLN A 78 0.74 8.16 -13.76
C GLN A 78 0.50 7.07 -12.73
N ILE A 79 -0.77 6.83 -12.39
CA ILE A 79 -1.18 5.79 -11.45
C ILE A 79 -1.79 4.64 -12.24
N TYR A 80 -1.35 3.41 -11.97
CA TYR A 80 -1.85 2.18 -12.56
C TYR A 80 -2.14 1.13 -11.47
N GLY A 81 -2.87 0.07 -11.84
CA GLY A 81 -3.17 -1.04 -10.94
C GLY A 81 -4.60 -1.00 -10.39
N PHE A 82 -4.75 -1.24 -9.07
CA PHE A 82 -6.04 -1.48 -8.40
C PHE A 82 -6.80 -2.72 -8.89
N GLY A 83 -6.05 -3.74 -9.32
CA GLY A 83 -6.57 -5.05 -9.72
C GLY A 83 -7.09 -5.07 -11.16
N LEU A 84 -8.00 -6.01 -11.43
CA LEU A 84 -8.61 -6.19 -12.74
C LEU A 84 -9.67 -5.10 -12.97
N GLN A 85 -9.30 -4.07 -13.73
CA GLN A 85 -10.19 -2.98 -14.13
C GLN A 85 -10.44 -3.08 -15.65
N PHE A 86 -11.71 -3.04 -16.05
CA PHE A 86 -12.07 -2.92 -17.46
C PHE A 86 -12.03 -1.45 -17.89
N GLU A 87 -11.77 -1.21 -19.18
CA GLU A 87 -11.91 0.09 -19.89
C GLU A 87 -10.99 1.24 -19.47
N THR A 88 -10.39 1.22 -18.29
CA THR A 88 -9.50 2.29 -17.79
C THR A 88 -8.11 1.75 -17.50
N PHE A 89 -7.10 2.27 -18.22
CA PHE A 89 -5.69 1.94 -17.96
C PHE A 89 -5.08 2.89 -16.92
N GLY A 90 -5.10 4.20 -17.22
CA GLY A 90 -4.66 5.24 -16.29
C GLY A 90 -5.70 5.51 -15.20
N GLN A 91 -5.24 5.61 -13.96
CA GLN A 91 -6.09 5.76 -12.77
C GLN A 91 -5.92 7.11 -12.07
N ARG A 92 -5.06 7.99 -12.63
CA ARG A 92 -4.89 9.36 -12.12
C ARG A 92 -6.21 10.14 -12.24
N GLY A 93 -6.60 10.81 -11.16
CA GLY A 93 -7.81 11.63 -11.10
C GLY A 93 -9.12 10.83 -10.96
N LEU A 94 -9.05 9.50 -10.86
CA LEU A 94 -10.23 8.65 -10.68
C LEU A 94 -10.40 8.23 -9.22
N ARG A 95 -11.66 8.03 -8.81
CA ARG A 95 -12.00 7.41 -7.53
C ARG A 95 -12.34 5.94 -7.77
N LYS A 96 -11.60 5.03 -7.15
CA LYS A 96 -11.84 3.59 -7.23
C LYS A 96 -12.30 3.04 -5.88
N ARG A 97 -13.26 2.12 -5.92
CA ARG A 97 -13.65 1.29 -4.78
C ARG A 97 -13.35 -0.16 -5.13
N PRO A 98 -12.24 -0.74 -4.65
CA PRO A 98 -11.96 -2.16 -4.86
C PRO A 98 -13.08 -2.98 -4.23
N ILE A 99 -13.73 -3.79 -5.07
CA ILE A 99 -14.71 -4.78 -4.66
C ILE A 99 -14.28 -6.11 -5.27
N VAL A 100 -14.60 -7.20 -4.58
CA VAL A 100 -14.44 -8.54 -5.11
C VAL A 100 -15.49 -8.79 -6.20
N ASN A 101 -15.12 -9.49 -7.26
CA ASN A 101 -15.99 -9.71 -8.43
C ASN A 101 -17.22 -10.57 -8.12
N ASP A 102 -17.21 -11.30 -7.02
CA ASP A 102 -18.33 -12.13 -6.56
C ASP A 102 -19.48 -11.31 -5.94
N ASN A 103 -19.25 -10.02 -5.63
CA ASN A 103 -20.28 -9.10 -5.14
C ASN A 103 -20.19 -7.72 -5.83
N PRO A 104 -20.56 -7.64 -7.12
CA PRO A 104 -20.56 -6.38 -7.85
C PRO A 104 -21.58 -5.39 -7.26
N LEU A 105 -21.30 -4.10 -7.43
CA LEU A 105 -22.21 -3.05 -7.04
C LEU A 105 -23.23 -2.86 -8.15
N ASN A 106 -24.48 -3.20 -7.88
CA ASN A 106 -25.60 -2.85 -8.72
C ASN A 106 -25.96 -1.37 -8.58
#